data_AF-A0A933A5T8-F1
#
_entry.id   AF-A0A933A5T8-F1
#
_cell.length_a   1.000
_cell.length_b   1.000
_cell.length_c   1.000
_cell.angle_alpha   90.00
_cell.angle_beta   90.00
_cell.angle_gamma   90.00
#
_symmetry.space_group_name_H-M   'P 1'
#
loop_
_entity.id
_entity.type
_entity.pdbx_description
1 polymer ?
#
loop_
_entity_poly.entity_id
_entity_poly.type
_entity_poly.pdbx_seq_one_letter_code
_entity_poly.pdbx_strand_id
1 'polypeptide(L)'
;IEQLTGTEIIVDDTPSVIAISGFSPVRRQVAKRALDKLIADGRIHPGRIEEAVEESKKELALEMKKAGEDALYELGIGIAGIDPKLVQILGRLKFRTSYGQNVLTHSMEVARISAMLAEELGGNVSVCKKGGLFHDIGKAVDHDMQGAHPEIGYNIMKKFGFPEEVAYQSIAHHEDKPKTLEGVIVKAADAISGARPGARKDTLEQYVQRLEELEGVAMGFPGVEKVYAIQAGREIRVFVEPKAVDDFAASKLARDIATKIESELQYPGEIKVTLIRETRVVEYAR
;
A
#
# COMPACT_ATOMS: atom_id res chain seq x y z
N ILE A 1 -7.67 -6.79 26.75
CA ILE A 1 -6.94 -7.15 25.50
C ILE A 1 -6.14 -5.95 25.02
N GLU A 2 -6.80 -4.81 24.79
CA GLU A 2 -6.21 -3.56 24.31
C GLU A 2 -4.90 -3.19 25.03
N GLN A 3 -4.88 -3.24 26.36
CA GLN A 3 -3.67 -2.95 27.16
C GLN A 3 -2.50 -3.91 26.87
N LEU A 4 -2.77 -5.21 26.65
CA LEU A 4 -1.73 -6.24 26.44
C LEU A 4 -1.19 -6.25 25.01
N THR A 5 -2.01 -5.80 24.05
CA THR A 5 -1.68 -5.80 22.63
C THR A 5 -1.29 -4.41 22.13
N GLY A 6 -1.65 -3.34 22.84
CA GLY A 6 -1.48 -1.96 22.37
C GLY A 6 -2.32 -1.65 21.14
N THR A 7 -3.49 -2.26 21.03
CA THR A 7 -4.48 -2.05 19.94
C THR A 7 -5.77 -1.52 20.54
N GLU A 8 -6.59 -0.89 19.73
CA GLU A 8 -7.93 -0.44 20.11
C GLU A 8 -8.98 -1.38 19.49
N ILE A 9 -9.96 -1.78 20.29
CA ILE A 9 -11.06 -2.63 19.87
C ILE A 9 -12.30 -1.75 19.75
N ILE A 10 -12.80 -1.61 18.53
CA ILE A 10 -13.96 -0.79 18.20
C ILE A 10 -15.14 -1.73 17.95
N VAL A 11 -16.20 -1.54 18.71
CA VAL A 11 -17.49 -2.22 18.54
C VAL A 11 -18.49 -1.14 18.17
N ASP A 12 -19.03 -1.21 16.96
CA ASP A 12 -20.03 -0.27 16.44
C ASP A 12 -21.42 -0.92 16.40
N ASP A 13 -22.39 -0.20 15.82
CA ASP A 13 -23.76 -0.70 15.65
C ASP A 13 -23.87 -1.84 14.62
N THR A 14 -22.78 -2.22 13.95
CA THR A 14 -22.76 -3.31 12.99
C THR A 14 -22.77 -4.65 13.72
N PRO A 15 -23.87 -5.44 13.65
CA PRO A 15 -23.95 -6.68 14.40
C PRO A 15 -22.87 -7.67 13.99
N SER A 16 -22.29 -8.37 14.97
CA SER A 16 -21.28 -9.42 14.77
C SER A 16 -19.98 -8.96 14.12
N VAL A 17 -19.70 -7.66 14.10
CA VAL A 17 -18.44 -7.09 13.62
C VAL A 17 -17.68 -6.48 14.78
N ILE A 18 -16.38 -6.76 14.84
CA ILE A 18 -15.44 -6.12 15.77
C ILE A 18 -14.27 -5.61 14.93
N ALA A 19 -14.03 -4.31 14.99
CA ALA A 19 -12.90 -3.68 14.34
C ALA A 19 -11.70 -3.60 15.30
N ILE A 20 -10.50 -3.90 14.79
CA ILE A 20 -9.26 -3.83 15.55
C ILE A 20 -8.35 -2.80 14.90
N SER A 21 -8.18 -1.67 15.57
CA SER A 21 -7.32 -0.58 15.14
C SER A 21 -5.95 -0.65 15.80
N GLY A 22 -4.91 -0.24 15.08
CA GLY A 22 -3.54 -0.21 15.59
C GLY A 22 -2.48 -0.13 14.50
N PHE A 23 -1.43 0.64 14.76
CA PHE A 23 -0.34 0.88 13.79
C PHE A 23 0.44 -0.39 13.43
N SER A 24 0.78 -1.21 14.42
CA SER A 24 1.52 -2.45 14.19
C SER A 24 0.58 -3.55 13.66
N PRO A 25 0.78 -4.04 12.44
CA PRO A 25 -0.03 -5.14 11.90
C PRO A 25 0.12 -6.42 12.73
N VAL A 26 1.30 -6.66 13.29
CA VAL A 26 1.58 -7.81 14.15
C VAL A 26 0.74 -7.74 15.42
N ARG A 27 0.66 -6.57 16.07
CA ARG A 27 -0.17 -6.39 17.26
C ARG A 27 -1.65 -6.58 16.96
N ARG A 28 -2.13 -6.08 15.82
CA ARG A 28 -3.51 -6.31 15.34
C ARG A 28 -3.79 -7.81 15.15
N GLN A 29 -2.84 -8.54 14.58
CA GLN A 29 -3.00 -9.98 14.38
C GLN A 29 -3.00 -10.77 15.70
N VAL A 30 -2.18 -10.37 16.68
CA VAL A 30 -2.22 -10.96 18.04
C VAL A 30 -3.58 -10.70 18.69
N ALA A 31 -4.08 -9.46 18.63
CA ALA A 31 -5.38 -9.10 19.19
C ALA A 31 -6.52 -9.90 18.53
N LYS A 32 -6.50 -10.01 17.19
CA LYS A 32 -7.47 -10.81 16.43
C LYS A 32 -7.48 -12.27 16.90
N ARG A 33 -6.32 -12.92 16.98
CA ARG A 33 -6.23 -14.32 17.40
C ARG A 33 -6.66 -14.53 18.84
N ALA A 34 -6.27 -13.63 19.73
CA ALA A 34 -6.69 -13.70 21.13
C ALA A 34 -8.22 -13.57 21.23
N LEU A 35 -8.84 -12.65 20.48
CA LEU A 35 -10.29 -12.51 20.40
C LEU A 35 -10.96 -13.77 19.83
N ASP A 36 -10.48 -14.31 18.70
CA ASP A 36 -11.01 -15.53 18.09
C ASP A 36 -11.01 -16.70 19.10
N LYS A 37 -9.93 -16.85 19.88
CA LYS A 37 -9.81 -17.87 20.94
C LYS A 37 -10.75 -17.65 22.11
N LEU A 38 -10.86 -16.40 22.58
CA LEU A 38 -11.73 -16.05 23.71
C LEU A 38 -13.21 -16.23 23.36
N ILE A 39 -13.60 -15.88 22.13
CA ILE A 39 -14.96 -16.09 21.62
C ILE A 39 -15.26 -17.58 21.51
N ALA A 40 -14.33 -18.38 20.96
CA ALA A 40 -14.50 -19.83 20.85
C ALA A 40 -14.59 -20.53 22.22
N ASP A 41 -13.84 -20.03 23.21
CA ASP A 41 -13.82 -20.56 24.58
C ASP A 41 -15.06 -20.14 25.39
N GLY A 42 -15.66 -18.99 25.09
CA GLY A 42 -16.85 -18.45 25.76
C GLY A 42 -16.58 -17.83 27.13
N ARG A 43 -15.36 -17.94 27.67
CA ARG A 43 -14.95 -17.31 28.94
C ARG A 43 -14.03 -16.13 28.68
N ILE A 44 -14.48 -14.95 29.06
CA ILE A 44 -13.73 -13.70 28.89
C ILE A 44 -13.48 -13.07 30.26
N HIS A 45 -12.41 -13.52 30.92
CA HIS A 45 -11.95 -12.98 32.20
C HIS A 45 -10.43 -12.70 32.15
N PRO A 46 -9.87 -11.88 33.06
CA PRO A 46 -8.49 -11.40 32.96
C PRO A 46 -7.44 -12.48 32.74
N GLY A 47 -7.44 -13.55 33.55
CA GLY A 47 -6.45 -14.64 33.39
C GLY A 47 -6.52 -15.36 32.04
N ARG A 48 -7.73 -15.56 31.48
CA ARG A 48 -7.87 -16.20 30.17
C ARG A 48 -7.45 -15.25 29.04
N ILE A 49 -7.68 -13.95 29.19
CA ILE A 49 -7.20 -12.93 28.24
C ILE A 49 -5.68 -12.94 28.16
N GLU A 50 -4.98 -12.95 29.30
CA GLU A 50 -3.52 -12.99 29.35
C GLU A 50 -2.97 -14.25 28.66
N GLU A 51 -3.55 -15.41 28.98
CA GLU A 51 -3.18 -16.69 28.39
C GLU A 51 -3.40 -16.69 26.86
N ALA A 52 -4.57 -16.25 26.40
CA ALA A 52 -4.91 -16.22 24.98
C ALA A 52 -3.98 -15.28 24.19
N VAL A 53 -3.60 -14.13 24.76
CA VAL A 53 -2.64 -13.21 24.14
C VAL A 53 -1.25 -13.84 24.07
N GLU A 54 -0.78 -14.48 25.14
CA GLU A 54 0.56 -15.09 25.17
C GLU A 54 0.67 -16.28 24.21
N GLU A 55 -0.35 -17.13 24.16
CA GLU A 55 -0.44 -18.23 23.21
C GLU A 55 -0.47 -17.70 21.76
N SER A 56 -1.26 -16.66 21.50
CA SER A 56 -1.33 -16.02 20.18
C SER A 56 0.00 -15.42 19.73
N LYS A 57 0.79 -14.84 20.66
CA LYS A 57 2.15 -14.35 20.36
C LYS A 57 3.08 -15.49 19.94
N LYS A 58 3.06 -16.62 20.67
CA LYS A 58 3.90 -17.80 20.37
C LYS A 58 3.56 -18.41 19.01
N GLU A 59 2.27 -18.61 18.75
CA GLU A 59 1.80 -19.14 17.46
C GLU A 59 2.17 -18.23 16.30
N LEU A 60 1.97 -16.92 16.47
CA LEU A 60 2.29 -15.95 15.44
C LEU A 60 3.81 -15.89 15.17
N ALA A 61 4.64 -15.98 16.20
CA ALA A 61 6.09 -16.04 16.05
C ALA A 61 6.56 -17.28 15.27
N LEU A 62 5.94 -18.45 15.51
CA LEU A 62 6.20 -19.68 14.76
C LEU A 62 5.76 -19.56 13.30
N GLU A 63 4.60 -18.97 13.06
CA GLU A 63 4.09 -18.77 11.70
C GLU A 63 4.95 -17.78 10.90
N MET A 64 5.41 -16.69 11.52
CA MET A 64 6.35 -15.76 10.87
C MET A 64 7.62 -16.50 10.50
N LYS A 65 8.22 -17.25 11.43
CA LYS A 65 9.42 -18.03 11.14
C LYS A 65 9.19 -18.96 9.95
N LYS A 66 8.11 -19.74 9.97
CA LYS A 66 7.74 -20.64 8.87
C LYS A 66 7.55 -19.91 7.55
N ALA A 67 6.86 -18.76 7.55
CA ALA A 67 6.65 -17.97 6.33
C ALA A 67 7.97 -17.47 5.71
N GLY A 68 8.94 -17.09 6.55
CA GLY A 68 10.28 -16.74 6.07
C GLY A 68 11.05 -17.93 5.52
N GLU A 69 10.96 -19.09 6.18
CA GLU A 69 11.58 -20.35 5.71
C GLU A 69 10.99 -20.80 4.37
N ASP A 70 9.66 -20.80 4.25
CA ASP A 70 8.92 -21.13 3.03
C ASP A 70 9.32 -20.20 1.88
N ALA A 71 9.44 -18.89 2.14
CA ALA A 71 9.85 -17.90 1.13
C ALA A 71 11.27 -18.14 0.61
N LEU A 72 12.22 -18.43 1.50
CA LEU A 72 13.60 -18.76 1.12
C LEU A 72 13.66 -20.06 0.32
N TYR A 73 12.94 -21.09 0.78
CA TYR A 73 12.87 -22.40 0.12
C TYR A 73 12.31 -22.28 -1.29
N GLU A 74 11.18 -21.59 -1.47
CA GLU A 74 10.53 -21.44 -2.77
C GLU A 74 11.40 -20.68 -3.78
N LEU A 75 12.21 -19.74 -3.32
CA LEU A 75 13.14 -18.98 -4.16
C LEU A 75 14.47 -19.72 -4.44
N GLY A 76 14.68 -20.87 -3.80
CA GLY A 76 15.93 -21.63 -3.87
C GLY A 76 17.10 -20.90 -3.20
N ILE A 77 16.83 -20.04 -2.21
CA ILE A 77 17.87 -19.36 -1.43
C ILE A 77 18.23 -20.26 -0.25
N GLY A 78 19.48 -20.74 -0.23
CA GLY A 78 19.97 -21.58 0.85
C GLY A 78 19.81 -20.90 2.21
N ILE A 79 19.10 -21.55 3.12
CA ILE A 79 18.91 -21.07 4.49
C ILE A 79 20.19 -21.18 5.32
N ALA A 80 21.10 -22.08 4.92
CA ALA A 80 22.42 -22.22 5.53
C ALA A 80 23.20 -20.90 5.39
N GLY A 81 23.46 -20.23 6.51
CA GLY A 81 24.13 -18.94 6.56
C GLY A 81 23.20 -17.73 6.73
N ILE A 82 21.88 -17.92 6.84
CA ILE A 82 20.93 -16.86 7.21
C ILE A 82 20.54 -17.03 8.67
N ASP A 83 20.72 -15.97 9.48
CA ASP A 83 20.35 -16.00 10.90
C ASP A 83 18.84 -16.25 11.06
N PRO A 84 18.40 -17.20 11.93
CA PRO A 84 16.99 -17.48 12.17
C PRO A 84 16.14 -16.27 12.54
N LYS A 85 16.71 -15.26 13.20
CA LYS A 85 16.02 -14.00 13.51
C LYS A 85 15.74 -13.19 12.25
N LEU A 86 16.65 -13.16 11.28
CA LEU A 86 16.40 -12.49 10.01
C LEU A 86 15.30 -13.22 9.22
N VAL A 87 15.29 -14.56 9.25
CA VAL A 87 14.21 -15.36 8.65
C VAL A 87 12.87 -15.00 9.29
N GLN A 88 12.81 -14.84 10.61
CA GLN A 88 11.60 -14.39 11.30
C GLN A 88 11.20 -12.95 10.93
N ILE A 89 12.17 -12.03 10.78
CA ILE A 89 11.92 -10.65 10.33
C ILE A 89 11.35 -10.65 8.90
N LEU A 90 11.89 -11.46 8.00
CA LEU A 90 11.34 -11.65 6.65
C LEU A 90 9.89 -12.11 6.71
N GLY A 91 9.61 -13.13 7.53
CA GLY A 91 8.27 -13.64 7.74
C GLY A 91 7.26 -12.65 8.32
N ARG A 92 7.70 -11.64 9.09
CA ARG A 92 6.82 -10.56 9.57
C ARG A 92 6.16 -9.80 8.43
N LEU A 93 6.80 -9.72 7.26
CA LEU A 93 6.22 -9.07 6.07
C LEU A 93 4.92 -9.75 5.60
N LYS A 94 4.66 -11.01 5.98
CA LYS A 94 3.39 -11.70 5.71
C LYS A 94 2.19 -10.95 6.30
N PHE A 95 2.37 -10.21 7.39
CA PHE A 95 1.31 -9.45 8.03
C PHE A 95 1.32 -7.97 7.62
N ARG A 96 2.29 -7.54 6.82
CA ARG A 96 2.40 -6.16 6.34
C ARG A 96 1.73 -6.04 4.97
N THR A 97 0.93 -5.01 4.81
CA THR A 97 0.41 -4.58 3.50
C THR A 97 0.94 -3.19 3.16
N SER A 98 1.15 -2.96 1.86
CA SER A 98 1.53 -1.66 1.29
C SER A 98 0.71 -1.48 0.02
N TYR A 99 -0.08 -0.39 -0.06
CA TYR A 99 -1.04 -0.15 -1.17
C TYR A 99 -1.96 -1.36 -1.45
N GLY A 100 -2.43 -2.02 -0.39
CA GLY A 100 -3.29 -3.20 -0.48
C GLY A 100 -2.59 -4.51 -0.87
N GLN A 101 -1.32 -4.49 -1.27
CA GLN A 101 -0.52 -5.67 -1.59
C GLN A 101 0.17 -6.23 -0.35
N ASN A 102 0.23 -7.55 -0.21
CA ASN A 102 1.03 -8.21 0.82
C ASN A 102 2.53 -8.05 0.53
N VAL A 103 3.31 -7.56 1.52
CA VAL A 103 4.72 -7.21 1.29
C VAL A 103 5.60 -8.45 1.12
N LEU A 104 5.37 -9.55 1.86
CA LEU A 104 6.16 -10.77 1.65
C LEU A 104 5.96 -11.35 0.24
N THR A 105 4.71 -11.42 -0.21
CA THR A 105 4.36 -11.90 -1.55
C THR A 105 5.01 -11.02 -2.61
N HIS A 106 4.89 -9.69 -2.47
CA HIS A 106 5.55 -8.70 -3.32
C HIS A 106 7.06 -8.93 -3.38
N SER A 107 7.74 -9.02 -2.24
CA SER A 107 9.18 -9.27 -2.17
C SER A 107 9.60 -10.56 -2.87
N MET A 108 8.81 -11.62 -2.77
CA MET A 108 9.09 -12.87 -3.48
C MET A 108 8.90 -12.74 -5.00
N GLU A 109 7.92 -11.96 -5.45
CA GLU A 109 7.71 -11.66 -6.87
C GLU A 109 8.88 -10.83 -7.43
N VAL A 110 9.28 -9.77 -6.72
CA VAL A 110 10.46 -8.97 -7.04
C VAL A 110 11.70 -9.84 -7.12
N ALA A 111 11.92 -10.74 -6.16
CA ALA A 111 13.06 -11.68 -6.20
C ALA A 111 13.08 -12.56 -7.46
N ARG A 112 11.93 -13.07 -7.91
CA ARG A 112 11.83 -13.88 -9.12
C ARG A 112 12.11 -13.05 -10.38
N ILE A 113 11.48 -11.87 -10.49
CA ILE A 113 11.65 -10.98 -11.64
C ILE A 113 13.09 -10.48 -11.72
N SER A 114 13.68 -10.05 -10.60
CA SER A 114 15.08 -9.62 -10.53
C SER A 114 16.05 -10.72 -10.96
N ALA A 115 15.78 -11.99 -10.60
CA ALA A 115 16.61 -13.10 -11.03
C ALA A 115 16.56 -13.30 -12.57
N MET A 116 15.36 -13.26 -13.16
CA MET A 116 15.18 -13.40 -14.61
C MET A 116 15.83 -12.24 -15.37
N LEU A 117 15.62 -11.00 -14.92
CA LEU A 117 16.25 -9.82 -15.54
C LEU A 117 17.77 -9.85 -15.44
N ALA A 118 18.32 -10.29 -14.31
CA ALA A 118 19.76 -10.40 -14.14
C ALA A 118 20.40 -11.41 -15.10
N GLU A 119 19.73 -12.54 -15.35
CA GLU A 119 20.19 -13.55 -16.31
C GLU A 119 20.27 -12.98 -17.73
N GLU A 120 19.23 -12.27 -18.17
CA GLU A 120 19.18 -11.68 -19.51
C GLU A 120 20.12 -10.47 -19.70
N LEU A 121 20.31 -9.67 -18.64
CA LEU A 121 21.08 -8.42 -18.70
C LEU A 121 22.55 -8.60 -18.27
N GLY A 122 22.98 -9.82 -17.92
CA GLY A 122 24.34 -10.11 -17.48
C GLY A 122 24.68 -9.59 -16.07
N GLY A 123 23.67 -9.36 -15.22
CA GLY A 123 23.85 -9.00 -13.82
C GLY A 123 24.07 -10.21 -12.92
N ASN A 124 24.46 -9.99 -11.65
CA ASN A 124 24.60 -11.10 -10.71
C ASN A 124 23.22 -11.60 -10.22
N VAL A 125 22.79 -12.76 -10.72
CA VAL A 125 21.51 -13.40 -10.39
C VAL A 125 21.34 -13.65 -8.88
N SER A 126 22.40 -14.06 -8.18
CA SER A 126 22.33 -14.33 -6.74
C SER A 126 22.09 -13.06 -5.93
N VAL A 127 22.80 -11.98 -6.29
CA VAL A 127 22.65 -10.67 -5.65
C VAL A 127 21.29 -10.08 -5.95
N CYS A 128 20.83 -10.11 -7.21
CA CYS A 128 19.52 -9.62 -7.62
C CYS A 128 18.37 -10.37 -6.95
N LYS A 129 18.46 -11.69 -6.84
CA LYS A 129 17.43 -12.52 -6.18
C LYS A 129 17.34 -12.22 -4.69
N LYS A 130 18.48 -12.19 -3.98
CA LYS A 130 18.51 -11.83 -2.54
C LYS A 130 18.10 -10.38 -2.32
N GLY A 131 18.62 -9.47 -3.14
CA GLY A 131 18.28 -8.05 -3.15
C GLY A 131 16.79 -7.83 -3.32
N GLY A 132 16.17 -8.48 -4.31
CA GLY A 132 14.73 -8.42 -4.52
C GLY A 132 13.90 -8.97 -3.36
N LEU A 133 14.34 -10.05 -2.70
CA LEU A 133 13.65 -10.57 -1.53
C LEU A 133 13.72 -9.61 -0.32
N PHE A 134 14.89 -9.00 -0.10
CA PHE A 134 15.16 -8.20 1.09
C PHE A 134 15.05 -6.67 0.88
N HIS A 135 14.77 -6.18 -0.33
CA HIS A 135 14.74 -4.73 -0.63
C HIS A 135 13.87 -3.97 0.37
N ASP A 136 12.68 -4.50 0.66
CA ASP A 136 11.67 -3.90 1.53
C ASP A 136 11.67 -4.44 2.97
N ILE A 137 12.74 -5.12 3.41
CA ILE A 137 12.79 -5.77 4.73
C ILE A 137 12.59 -4.78 5.90
N GLY A 138 12.93 -3.50 5.70
CA GLY A 138 12.69 -2.44 6.67
C GLY A 138 11.22 -2.28 7.06
N LYS A 139 10.27 -2.55 6.15
CA LYS A 139 8.82 -2.48 6.42
C LYS A 139 8.33 -3.51 7.46
N ALA A 140 9.17 -4.47 7.85
CA ALA A 140 8.86 -5.43 8.90
C ALA A 140 8.94 -4.81 10.31
N VAL A 141 9.74 -3.74 10.48
CA VAL A 141 10.08 -3.13 11.78
C VAL A 141 10.06 -1.59 11.76
N ASP A 142 9.57 -0.98 10.69
CA ASP A 142 9.44 0.48 10.52
C ASP A 142 8.62 1.17 11.62
N HIS A 143 7.61 0.49 12.17
CA HIS A 143 6.84 0.99 13.33
C HIS A 143 7.57 0.93 14.66
N ASP A 144 8.65 0.13 14.75
CA ASP A 144 9.41 -0.10 15.98
C ASP A 144 10.73 0.72 16.00
N MET A 145 11.10 1.37 14.89
CA MET A 145 12.38 2.05 14.71
C MET A 145 12.22 3.42 14.05
N GLN A 146 13.04 4.39 14.46
CA GLN A 146 13.07 5.72 13.85
C GLN A 146 13.88 5.68 12.54
N GLY A 147 13.30 6.19 11.45
CA GLY A 147 13.93 6.28 10.13
C GLY A 147 12.98 5.88 9.00
N ALA A 148 13.38 6.11 7.75
CA ALA A 148 12.65 5.57 6.61
C ALA A 148 13.02 4.09 6.40
N HIS A 149 12.08 3.32 5.84
CA HIS A 149 12.25 1.88 5.66
C HIS A 149 13.47 1.47 4.80
N PRO A 150 13.97 2.27 3.83
CA PRO A 150 15.18 1.93 3.07
C PRO A 150 16.41 1.83 3.97
N GLU A 151 16.66 2.85 4.80
CA GLU A 151 17.80 2.92 5.71
C GLU A 151 17.69 1.87 6.81
N ILE A 152 16.49 1.63 7.33
CA ILE A 152 16.23 0.57 8.29
C ILE A 152 16.57 -0.79 7.66
N GLY A 153 16.10 -1.05 6.45
CA GLY A 153 16.37 -2.30 5.72
C GLY A 153 17.86 -2.53 5.49
N TYR A 154 18.57 -1.51 5.00
CA TYR A 154 20.02 -1.55 4.81
C TYR A 154 20.75 -1.90 6.11
N ASN A 155 20.44 -1.19 7.20
CA ASN A 155 21.09 -1.41 8.50
C ASN A 155 20.82 -2.80 9.07
N ILE A 156 19.61 -3.34 8.89
CA ILE A 156 19.27 -4.73 9.26
C ILE A 156 20.16 -5.69 8.48
N MET A 157 20.23 -5.55 7.16
CA MET A 157 21.01 -6.44 6.30
C MET A 157 22.50 -6.42 6.68
N LYS A 158 23.07 -5.23 6.90
CA LYS A 158 24.47 -5.09 7.36
C LYS A 158 24.69 -5.72 8.73
N LYS A 159 23.77 -5.53 9.69
CA LYS A 159 23.85 -6.11 11.03
C LYS A 159 23.85 -7.64 11.02
N PHE A 160 23.13 -8.25 10.09
CA PHE A 160 23.11 -9.70 9.89
C PHE A 160 24.24 -10.22 8.98
N GLY A 161 25.22 -9.38 8.63
CA GLY A 161 26.42 -9.80 7.91
C GLY A 161 26.25 -9.97 6.40
N PHE A 162 25.17 -9.43 5.80
CA PHE A 162 25.04 -9.45 4.35
C PHE A 162 26.05 -8.54 3.67
N PRO A 163 26.58 -8.95 2.50
CA PRO A 163 27.53 -8.15 1.75
C PRO A 163 26.88 -6.86 1.23
N GLU A 164 27.72 -5.85 0.97
CA GLU A 164 27.29 -4.52 0.54
C GLU A 164 26.37 -4.57 -0.69
N GLU A 165 26.74 -5.37 -1.69
CA GLU A 165 26.00 -5.55 -2.93
C GLU A 165 24.54 -6.02 -2.73
N VAL A 166 24.24 -6.76 -1.65
CA VAL A 166 22.88 -7.19 -1.30
C VAL A 166 22.21 -6.17 -0.39
N ALA A 167 22.91 -5.67 0.64
CA ALA A 167 22.33 -4.71 1.58
C ALA A 167 21.94 -3.38 0.90
N TYR A 168 22.75 -2.91 -0.04
CA TYR A 168 22.50 -1.68 -0.81
C TYR A 168 21.17 -1.72 -1.56
N GLN A 169 20.64 -2.90 -1.91
CA GLN A 169 19.37 -3.02 -2.64
C GLN A 169 18.18 -2.47 -1.85
N SER A 170 18.26 -2.42 -0.51
CA SER A 170 17.27 -1.73 0.32
C SER A 170 17.24 -0.22 0.10
N ILE A 171 18.35 0.39 -0.35
CA ILE A 171 18.43 1.82 -0.71
C ILE A 171 18.18 2.01 -2.21
N ALA A 172 18.84 1.19 -3.04
CA ALA A 172 18.91 1.35 -4.48
C ALA A 172 17.53 1.43 -5.15
N HIS A 173 16.55 0.64 -4.71
CA HIS A 173 15.21 0.65 -5.31
C HIS A 173 14.45 1.99 -5.12
N HIS A 174 14.88 2.83 -4.16
CA HIS A 174 14.35 4.17 -3.94
C HIS A 174 15.17 5.28 -4.60
N GLU A 175 16.44 5.04 -4.94
CA GLU A 175 17.28 6.05 -5.58
C GLU A 175 16.76 6.34 -6.99
N ASP A 176 16.78 7.61 -7.42
CA ASP A 176 16.40 7.98 -8.79
C ASP A 176 17.24 7.21 -9.83
N LYS A 177 18.56 7.22 -9.63
CA LYS A 177 19.55 6.53 -10.47
C LYS A 177 20.43 5.60 -9.62
N PRO A 178 20.09 4.31 -9.51
CA PRO A 178 20.90 3.34 -8.81
C PRO A 178 22.33 3.27 -9.35
N LYS A 179 23.31 3.06 -8.46
CA LYS A 179 24.74 3.05 -8.79
C LYS A 179 25.21 1.78 -9.49
N THR A 180 24.46 0.68 -9.35
CA THR A 180 24.82 -0.63 -9.90
C THR A 180 23.73 -1.17 -10.81
N LEU A 181 24.12 -2.07 -11.73
CA LEU A 181 23.18 -2.76 -12.60
C LEU A 181 22.15 -3.55 -11.78
N GLU A 182 22.58 -4.22 -10.72
CA GLU A 182 21.71 -4.94 -9.78
C GLU A 182 20.67 -4.01 -9.15
N GLY A 183 21.06 -2.78 -8.80
CA GLY A 183 20.16 -1.74 -8.29
C GLY A 183 19.09 -1.34 -9.29
N VAL A 184 19.48 -1.17 -10.56
CA VAL A 184 18.53 -0.88 -11.65
C VAL A 184 17.58 -2.06 -11.86
N ILE A 185 18.07 -3.29 -11.83
CA ILE A 185 17.27 -4.51 -11.98
C ILE A 185 16.25 -4.63 -10.85
N VAL A 186 16.67 -4.51 -9.59
CA VAL A 186 15.78 -4.62 -8.43
C VAL A 186 14.72 -3.51 -8.45
N LYS A 187 15.10 -2.28 -8.80
CA LYS A 187 14.16 -1.17 -8.96
C LYS A 187 13.12 -1.44 -10.05
N ALA A 188 13.56 -1.94 -11.21
CA ALA A 188 12.66 -2.29 -12.30
C ALA A 188 11.71 -3.43 -11.90
N ALA A 189 12.22 -4.47 -11.23
CA ALA A 189 11.41 -5.58 -10.74
C ALA A 189 10.37 -5.16 -9.70
N ASP A 190 10.71 -4.23 -8.79
CA ASP A 190 9.78 -3.63 -7.82
C ASP A 190 8.64 -2.89 -8.53
N ALA A 191 8.97 -2.05 -9.51
CA ALA A 191 7.99 -1.34 -10.32
C ALA A 191 7.08 -2.31 -11.10
N ILE A 192 7.64 -3.35 -11.72
CA ILE A 192 6.86 -4.37 -12.45
C ILE A 192 5.90 -5.08 -11.50
N SER A 193 6.37 -5.53 -10.33
CA SER A 193 5.53 -6.23 -9.35
C SER A 193 4.34 -5.37 -8.90
N GLY A 194 4.59 -4.09 -8.61
CA GLY A 194 3.58 -3.15 -8.14
C GLY A 194 2.61 -2.65 -9.22
N ALA A 195 3.01 -2.62 -10.49
CA ALA A 195 2.19 -2.13 -11.61
C ALA A 195 1.23 -3.20 -12.17
N ARG A 196 1.30 -4.45 -11.71
CA ARG A 196 0.40 -5.51 -12.19
C ARG A 196 -1.05 -5.15 -11.89
N PRO A 197 -1.97 -5.35 -12.86
CA PRO A 197 -3.40 -5.11 -12.64
C PRO A 197 -3.91 -5.88 -11.41
N GLY A 198 -4.47 -5.14 -10.45
CA GLY A 198 -5.01 -5.70 -9.20
C GLY A 198 -3.98 -6.00 -8.10
N ALA A 199 -2.67 -5.81 -8.33
CA ALA A 199 -1.64 -6.01 -7.31
C ALA A 199 -1.71 -4.94 -6.21
N ARG A 200 -1.74 -3.67 -6.62
CA ARG A 200 -2.05 -2.56 -5.73
C ARG A 200 -3.50 -2.18 -5.91
N LYS A 201 -4.23 -2.18 -4.81
CA LYS A 201 -5.56 -1.57 -4.76
C LYS A 201 -5.28 -0.12 -4.41
N ASP A 202 -5.60 0.82 -5.30
CA ASP A 202 -5.75 2.22 -4.88
C ASP A 202 -6.58 2.18 -3.60
N THR A 203 -6.04 2.71 -2.50
CA THR A 203 -6.82 2.72 -1.27
C THR A 203 -8.05 3.55 -1.54
N LEU A 204 -9.19 3.19 -0.94
CA LEU A 204 -10.41 3.98 -1.10
C LEU A 204 -10.14 5.45 -0.78
N GLU A 205 -9.30 5.73 0.23
CA GLU A 205 -8.91 7.10 0.55
C GLU A 205 -8.13 7.79 -0.56
N GLN A 206 -7.14 7.15 -1.18
CA GLN A 206 -6.38 7.76 -2.29
C GLN A 206 -7.26 7.97 -3.53
N TYR A 207 -8.16 7.02 -3.80
CA TYR A 207 -9.14 7.15 -4.87
C TYR A 207 -10.10 8.31 -4.59
N VAL A 208 -10.61 8.44 -3.37
CA VAL A 208 -11.48 9.56 -2.95
C VAL A 208 -10.73 10.88 -3.05
N GLN A 209 -9.53 10.98 -2.47
CA GLN A 209 -8.71 12.18 -2.51
C GLN A 209 -8.43 12.62 -3.95
N ARG A 210 -8.16 11.67 -4.84
CA ARG A 210 -7.95 11.95 -6.26
C ARG A 210 -9.21 12.47 -6.96
N LEU A 211 -10.39 11.96 -6.61
CA LEU A 211 -11.65 12.50 -7.11
C LEU A 211 -11.90 13.90 -6.56
N GLU A 212 -11.61 14.15 -5.28
CA GLU A 212 -11.72 15.47 -4.65
C GLU A 212 -10.77 16.49 -5.29
N GLU A 213 -9.53 16.10 -5.60
CA GLU A 213 -8.57 16.94 -6.33
C GLU A 213 -9.09 17.27 -7.74
N LEU A 214 -9.64 16.27 -8.45
CA LEU A 214 -10.24 16.45 -9.77
C LEU A 214 -11.43 17.42 -9.74
N GLU A 215 -12.32 17.27 -8.76
CA GLU A 215 -13.46 18.17 -8.54
C GLU A 215 -12.98 19.57 -8.14
N GLY A 216 -11.96 19.67 -7.29
CA GLY A 216 -11.37 20.91 -6.81
C GLY A 216 -10.77 21.76 -7.93
N VAL A 217 -10.09 21.16 -8.90
CA VAL A 217 -9.54 21.89 -10.06
C VAL A 217 -10.64 22.63 -10.82
N ALA A 218 -11.77 21.97 -11.08
CA ALA A 218 -12.89 22.55 -11.81
C ALA A 218 -13.70 23.53 -10.93
N MET A 219 -13.90 23.25 -9.64
CA MET A 219 -14.56 24.15 -8.68
C MET A 219 -13.84 25.49 -8.52
N GLY A 220 -12.53 25.55 -8.79
CA GLY A 220 -11.74 26.79 -8.71
C GLY A 220 -12.02 27.80 -9.83
N PHE A 221 -12.82 27.46 -10.84
CA PHE A 221 -13.13 28.38 -11.94
C PHE A 221 -14.35 29.26 -11.63
N PRO A 222 -14.33 30.56 -11.99
CA PRO A 222 -15.46 31.46 -11.78
C PRO A 222 -16.73 30.99 -12.51
N GLY A 223 -17.87 31.07 -11.82
CA GLY A 223 -19.19 30.71 -12.36
C GLY A 223 -19.52 29.21 -12.29
N VAL A 224 -18.62 28.38 -11.75
CA VAL A 224 -18.90 26.97 -11.43
C VAL A 224 -19.60 26.88 -10.08
N GLU A 225 -20.77 26.22 -10.05
CA GLU A 225 -21.56 26.02 -8.84
C GLU A 225 -21.25 24.67 -8.17
N LYS A 226 -21.17 23.60 -8.98
CA LYS A 226 -20.95 22.22 -8.51
C LYS A 226 -20.15 21.43 -9.52
N VAL A 227 -19.35 20.49 -9.04
CA VAL A 227 -18.64 19.52 -9.90
C VAL A 227 -18.88 18.13 -9.34
N TYR A 228 -19.07 17.17 -10.23
CA TYR A 228 -19.12 15.75 -9.89
C TYR A 228 -18.17 14.97 -10.78
N ALA A 229 -17.23 14.26 -10.18
CA ALA A 229 -16.44 13.24 -10.84
C ALA A 229 -17.22 11.92 -10.87
N ILE A 230 -17.49 11.42 -12.07
CA ILE A 230 -18.24 10.18 -12.30
C ILE A 230 -17.42 9.20 -13.14
N GLN A 231 -17.92 7.97 -13.31
CA GLN A 231 -17.24 6.92 -14.06
C GLN A 231 -15.79 6.68 -13.61
N ALA A 232 -15.59 6.59 -12.30
CA ALA A 232 -14.26 6.47 -11.70
C ALA A 232 -13.28 7.59 -12.06
N GLY A 233 -13.79 8.82 -12.16
CA GLY A 233 -13.02 10.01 -12.50
C GLY A 233 -12.62 10.12 -13.97
N ARG A 234 -13.26 9.34 -14.86
CA ARG A 234 -13.08 9.46 -16.32
C ARG A 234 -14.05 10.44 -16.98
N GLU A 235 -15.08 10.88 -16.27
CA GLU A 235 -15.94 11.99 -16.71
C GLU A 235 -16.16 12.94 -15.53
N ILE A 236 -16.02 14.24 -15.77
CA ILE A 236 -16.44 15.27 -14.83
C ILE A 236 -17.65 16.01 -15.38
N ARG A 237 -18.61 16.29 -14.50
CA ARG A 237 -19.79 17.10 -14.80
C ARG A 237 -19.72 18.39 -14.03
N VAL A 238 -19.59 19.50 -14.75
CA VAL A 238 -19.40 20.84 -14.21
C VAL A 238 -20.71 21.60 -14.38
N PHE A 239 -21.37 21.91 -13.27
CA PHE A 239 -22.59 22.70 -13.24
C PHE A 239 -22.22 24.16 -13.06
N VAL A 240 -22.72 25.02 -13.94
CA VAL A 240 -22.44 26.46 -13.91
C VAL A 240 -23.69 27.27 -13.64
N GLU A 241 -23.51 28.45 -13.06
CA GLU A 241 -24.59 29.40 -12.86
C GLU A 241 -25.05 29.99 -14.22
N PRO A 242 -26.30 29.75 -14.66
CA PRO A 242 -26.75 30.17 -15.99
C PRO A 242 -26.76 31.68 -16.23
N LYS A 243 -26.82 32.47 -15.13
CA LYS A 243 -26.80 33.94 -15.18
C LYS A 243 -25.39 34.52 -15.27
N ALA A 244 -24.38 33.77 -14.82
CA ALA A 244 -22.98 34.21 -14.82
C ALA A 244 -22.21 33.72 -16.05
N VAL A 245 -22.62 32.58 -16.63
CA VAL A 245 -21.95 31.96 -17.78
C VAL A 245 -22.92 31.89 -18.96
N ASP A 246 -22.56 32.52 -20.07
CA ASP A 246 -23.29 32.40 -21.35
C ASP A 246 -22.81 31.18 -22.18
N ASP A 247 -23.46 30.90 -23.30
CA ASP A 247 -23.17 29.71 -24.11
C ASP A 247 -21.76 29.73 -24.73
N PHE A 248 -21.23 30.91 -25.04
CA PHE A 248 -19.88 31.05 -25.59
C PHE A 248 -18.82 30.85 -24.50
N ALA A 249 -19.02 31.47 -23.34
CA ALA A 249 -18.18 31.32 -22.16
C ALA A 249 -18.18 29.88 -21.66
N ALA A 250 -19.31 29.16 -21.73
CA ALA A 250 -19.43 27.75 -21.38
C ALA A 250 -18.47 26.85 -22.20
N SER A 251 -18.43 27.04 -23.52
CA SER A 251 -17.53 26.25 -24.38
C SER A 251 -16.06 26.50 -24.05
N LYS A 252 -15.69 27.77 -23.81
CA LYS A 252 -14.34 28.14 -23.40
C LYS A 252 -13.98 27.57 -22.03
N LEU A 253 -14.88 27.70 -21.06
CA LEU A 253 -14.67 27.21 -19.70
C LEU A 253 -14.45 25.70 -19.65
N ALA A 254 -15.22 24.92 -20.43
CA ALA A 254 -15.02 23.48 -20.53
C ALA A 254 -13.62 23.12 -21.06
N ARG A 255 -13.12 23.88 -22.06
CA ARG A 255 -11.78 23.68 -22.63
C ARG A 255 -10.68 24.09 -21.64
N ASP A 256 -10.86 25.19 -20.93
CA ASP A 256 -9.89 25.69 -19.94
C ASP A 256 -9.78 24.71 -18.76
N ILE A 257 -10.90 24.15 -18.28
CA ILE A 257 -10.92 23.10 -17.25
C ILE A 257 -10.18 21.84 -17.74
N ALA A 258 -10.46 21.35 -18.95
CA ALA A 258 -9.80 20.18 -19.51
C ALA A 258 -8.27 20.38 -19.60
N THR A 259 -7.84 21.56 -20.07
CA THR A 259 -6.41 21.91 -20.19
C THR A 259 -5.74 21.98 -18.81
N LYS A 260 -6.42 22.54 -17.81
CA LYS A 260 -5.86 22.63 -16.46
C LYS A 260 -5.70 21.26 -15.82
N ILE A 261 -6.68 20.38 -15.95
CA ILE A 261 -6.62 18.99 -15.48
C ILE A 261 -5.44 18.25 -16.12
N GLU A 262 -5.25 18.40 -17.44
CA GLU A 262 -4.13 17.79 -18.16
C GLU A 262 -2.77 18.29 -17.64
N SER A 263 -2.67 19.55 -17.24
CA SER A 263 -1.42 20.15 -16.75
C SER A 263 -1.10 19.88 -15.28
N GLU A 264 -2.12 19.75 -14.41
CA GLU A 264 -1.94 19.69 -12.96
C GLU A 264 -2.07 18.26 -12.39
N LEU A 265 -2.81 17.37 -13.05
CA LEU A 265 -3.11 16.04 -12.54
C LEU A 265 -2.54 14.95 -13.45
N GLN A 266 -1.72 14.06 -12.89
CA GLN A 266 -1.31 12.84 -13.59
C GLN A 266 -2.46 11.82 -13.57
N TYR A 267 -3.17 11.71 -14.67
CA TYR A 267 -4.26 10.75 -14.86
C TYR A 267 -3.96 9.79 -16.03
N PRO A 268 -4.09 8.46 -15.86
CA PRO A 268 -3.94 7.52 -16.95
C PRO A 268 -5.22 7.51 -17.81
N GLY A 269 -5.09 7.96 -19.05
CA GLY A 269 -6.17 7.98 -20.03
C GLY A 269 -6.90 9.31 -20.13
N GLU A 270 -7.88 9.37 -21.03
CA GLU A 270 -8.65 10.59 -21.30
C GLU A 270 -9.72 10.83 -20.23
N ILE A 271 -9.89 12.11 -19.87
CA ILE A 271 -10.97 12.58 -19.00
C ILE A 271 -11.94 13.42 -19.82
N LYS A 272 -13.21 13.05 -19.80
CA LYS A 272 -14.27 13.79 -20.48
C LYS A 272 -14.81 14.90 -19.59
N VAL A 273 -14.75 16.15 -20.06
CA VAL A 273 -15.33 17.29 -19.36
C VAL A 273 -16.69 17.63 -19.98
N THR A 274 -17.77 17.49 -19.20
CA THR A 274 -19.12 17.87 -19.61
C THR A 274 -19.57 19.08 -18.78
N LEU A 275 -19.81 20.20 -19.44
CA LEU A 275 -20.33 21.39 -18.78
C LEU A 275 -21.86 21.46 -18.95
N ILE A 276 -22.57 21.67 -17.84
CA ILE A 276 -24.03 21.65 -17.75
C ILE A 276 -24.48 23.03 -17.28
N ARG A 277 -25.22 23.72 -18.14
CA ARG A 277 -25.92 24.97 -17.82
C ARG A 277 -27.42 24.69 -17.82
N GLU A 278 -28.05 24.78 -16.66
CA GLU A 278 -29.45 24.40 -16.50
C GLU A 278 -30.27 25.52 -15.84
N THR A 279 -31.32 25.98 -16.53
CA THR A 279 -32.33 26.88 -15.96
C THR A 279 -33.61 26.10 -15.72
N ARG A 280 -34.05 25.99 -14.46
CA ARG A 280 -35.31 25.32 -14.10
C ARG A 280 -36.40 26.36 -13.85
N VAL A 281 -37.50 26.26 -14.61
CA VAL A 281 -38.71 27.06 -14.41
C VAL A 281 -39.85 26.08 -14.09
N VAL A 282 -40.53 26.29 -12.97
CA VAL A 282 -41.58 25.39 -12.48
C VAL A 282 -42.84 26.22 -12.25
N GLU A 283 -43.93 25.82 -12.90
CA GLU A 283 -45.26 26.42 -12.76
C GLU A 283 -46.26 25.33 -12.35
N TYR A 284 -47.23 25.70 -11.52
CA TYR A 284 -48.25 24.79 -11.05
C TYR A 284 -49.62 25.25 -11.54
N ALA A 285 -50.27 24.43 -12.36
CA ALA A 285 -51.68 24.61 -12.65
C ALA A 285 -52.51 24.24 -11.41
N ARG A 286 -53.50 25.07 -11.09
CA ARG A 286 -54.57 24.74 -10.13
C ARG A 286 -55.89 24.72 -10.86
#